data_AF-A0A7S3URX0-F1
#
_entry.id   AF-A0A7S3URX0-F1
#
_cell.length_a   1.000
_cell.length_b   1.000
_cell.length_c   1.000
_cell.angle_alpha   90.00
_cell.angle_beta   90.00
_cell.angle_gamma   90.00
#
_symmetry.space_group_name_H-M   'P 1'
#
loop_
_entity.id
_entity.type
_entity.pdbx_description
1 polymer ?
#
loop_
_entity_poly.entity_id
_entity_poly.type
_entity_poly.pdbx_seq_one_letter_code
_entity_poly.pdbx_strand_id
1 'polypeptide(L)'
;DSRIPQMMFAGHLAGGTHHAFPARAEGFCIFSDIAVAAAVALRDFPSLVKKILIVDLDVHQGNGNAVIFADDPRVVTFSMHCKGNYFSKVEQSDFDVEVPEGADDHDYLVMLEDWLPRLMDEIRPDLIFYQAGVDGLGADRLGK
;
A
#
# COMPACT_ATOMS: atom_id res chain seq x y z
N ASP A 1 35.75 0.83 3.21
CA ASP A 1 34.99 1.23 2.02
C ASP A 1 33.52 0.91 2.28
N SER A 2 32.81 1.82 2.95
CA SER A 2 31.43 1.64 3.39
C SER A 2 30.55 2.63 2.64
N ARG A 3 30.33 2.35 1.36
CA ARG A 3 29.28 3.03 0.60
C ARG A 3 27.96 2.65 1.25
N ILE A 4 27.30 3.63 1.88
CA ILE A 4 25.89 3.54 2.26
C ILE A 4 25.14 3.07 0.99
N PRO A 5 24.35 1.99 1.04
CA PRO A 5 23.60 1.55 -0.13
C PRO A 5 22.80 2.73 -0.67
N GLN A 6 23.02 3.11 -1.93
CA GLN A 6 22.18 4.12 -2.57
C GLN A 6 20.78 3.53 -2.70
N MET A 7 19.84 4.11 -1.95
CA MET A 7 18.42 3.80 -2.09
C MET A 7 17.97 4.31 -3.47
N MET A 8 17.43 3.41 -4.29
CA MET A 8 16.94 3.73 -5.62
C MET A 8 15.43 3.96 -5.58
N PHE A 9 14.98 5.01 -6.26
CA PHE A 9 13.56 5.34 -6.38
C PHE A 9 13.14 5.35 -7.86
N ALA A 10 11.92 4.90 -8.11
CA ALA A 10 11.24 5.03 -9.38
C ALA A 10 9.81 5.51 -9.13
N GLY A 11 9.21 6.21 -10.09
CA GLY A 11 7.87 6.77 -9.94
C GLY A 11 6.99 6.46 -11.16
N HIS A 12 5.73 6.11 -10.90
CA HIS A 12 4.71 5.91 -11.92
C HIS A 12 3.39 6.56 -11.50
N LEU A 13 3.13 7.78 -11.97
CA LEU A 13 1.99 8.59 -11.53
C LEU A 13 0.64 8.16 -12.13
N ALA A 14 0.62 7.25 -13.11
CA ALA A 14 -0.60 6.74 -13.73
C ALA A 14 -1.03 5.36 -13.17
N GLY A 15 -0.30 4.86 -12.17
CA GLY A 15 -0.58 3.59 -11.49
C GLY A 15 -1.32 3.79 -10.17
N GLY A 16 -1.14 2.87 -9.23
CA GLY A 16 -1.76 2.91 -7.90
C GLY A 16 -3.21 2.42 -7.87
N THR A 17 -3.62 1.64 -8.88
CA THR A 17 -4.99 1.14 -9.07
C THR A 17 -5.32 -0.03 -8.14
N HIS A 18 -5.38 0.27 -6.83
CA HIS A 18 -5.38 -0.71 -5.75
C HIS A 18 -6.72 -1.44 -5.50
N HIS A 19 -7.81 -1.04 -6.15
CA HIS A 19 -9.13 -1.66 -5.99
C HIS A 19 -9.43 -2.81 -6.96
N ALA A 20 -8.53 -3.10 -7.91
CA ALA A 20 -8.75 -4.19 -8.84
C ALA A 20 -8.57 -5.55 -8.15
N PHE A 21 -9.47 -6.50 -8.44
CA PHE A 21 -9.46 -7.87 -7.89
C PHE A 21 -9.08 -8.90 -8.96
N PRO A 22 -8.72 -10.15 -8.57
CA PRO A 22 -8.38 -11.20 -9.53
C PRO A 22 -9.46 -11.48 -10.59
N ALA A 23 -10.74 -11.30 -10.24
CA ALA A 23 -11.88 -11.67 -11.08
C ALA A 23 -12.90 -10.55 -11.30
N ARG A 24 -12.62 -9.31 -10.87
CA ARG A 24 -13.51 -8.15 -11.09
C ARG A 24 -12.78 -6.80 -11.01
N ALA A 25 -13.33 -5.81 -11.69
CA ALA A 25 -12.97 -4.40 -11.50
C ALA A 25 -13.80 -3.79 -10.35
N GLU A 26 -13.24 -2.82 -9.64
CA GLU A 26 -13.89 -2.10 -8.54
C GLU A 26 -13.20 -0.74 -8.34
N GLY A 27 -13.89 0.27 -7.78
CA GLY A 27 -13.25 1.54 -7.39
C GLY A 27 -12.45 2.23 -8.51
N PHE A 28 -12.99 2.28 -9.73
CA PHE A 28 -12.30 2.79 -10.94
C PHE A 28 -11.03 2.03 -11.37
N CYS A 29 -10.72 0.90 -10.73
CA CYS A 29 -9.55 0.08 -11.01
C CYS A 29 -9.95 -1.18 -11.80
N ILE A 30 -9.39 -1.34 -13.00
CA ILE A 30 -9.63 -2.52 -13.87
C ILE A 30 -8.50 -3.53 -13.73
N PHE A 31 -7.26 -3.06 -13.67
CA PHE A 31 -6.06 -3.87 -13.45
C PHE A 31 -5.39 -3.39 -12.17
N SER A 32 -4.69 -4.26 -11.43
CA SER A 32 -3.86 -3.85 -10.29
C SER A 32 -2.41 -3.80 -10.73
N ASP A 33 -1.91 -2.61 -11.04
CA ASP A 33 -0.55 -2.40 -11.52
C ASP A 33 0.51 -2.75 -10.46
N ILE A 34 0.27 -2.38 -9.20
CA ILE A 34 1.15 -2.75 -8.08
C ILE A 34 1.22 -4.27 -7.92
N ALA A 35 0.09 -4.96 -7.97
CA ALA A 35 0.09 -6.41 -7.81
C ALA A 35 0.82 -7.12 -8.95
N VAL A 36 0.63 -6.66 -10.19
CA VAL A 36 1.37 -7.19 -11.35
C VAL A 36 2.87 -6.93 -11.20
N ALA A 37 3.27 -5.72 -10.80
CA ALA A 37 4.67 -5.37 -10.61
C ALA A 37 5.33 -6.21 -9.49
N ALA A 38 4.64 -6.42 -8.37
CA ALA A 38 5.13 -7.26 -7.28
C ALA A 38 5.29 -8.73 -7.70
N ALA A 39 4.30 -9.29 -8.41
CA ALA A 39 4.38 -10.65 -8.92
C ALA A 39 5.52 -10.83 -9.94
N VAL A 40 5.72 -9.84 -10.82
CA VAL A 40 6.85 -9.82 -11.76
C VAL A 40 8.19 -9.74 -11.03
N ALA A 41 8.30 -8.88 -10.01
CA ALA A 41 9.52 -8.73 -9.22
C ALA A 41 9.93 -10.05 -8.54
N LEU A 42 8.98 -10.73 -7.89
CA LEU A 42 9.21 -12.03 -7.24
C LEU A 42 9.55 -13.14 -8.24
N ARG A 43 8.95 -13.12 -9.44
CA ARG A 43 9.15 -14.14 -10.47
C ARG A 43 10.49 -13.97 -11.20
N ASP A 44 10.79 -12.76 -11.65
CA ASP A 44 11.91 -12.48 -12.57
C ASP A 44 13.20 -12.12 -11.84
N PHE A 45 13.12 -11.66 -10.59
CA PHE A 45 14.28 -11.28 -9.77
C PHE A 45 14.34 -12.00 -8.41
N PRO A 46 14.15 -13.33 -8.33
CA PRO A 46 14.02 -14.07 -7.06
C PRO A 46 15.30 -14.09 -6.20
N SER A 47 16.47 -13.76 -6.78
CA SER A 47 17.72 -13.60 -6.03
C SER A 47 17.85 -12.24 -5.34
N LEU A 48 17.09 -11.23 -5.80
CA LEU A 48 17.12 -9.86 -5.31
C LEU A 48 15.90 -9.52 -4.45
N VAL A 49 14.71 -10.01 -4.82
CA VAL A 49 13.44 -9.70 -4.16
C VAL A 49 12.81 -10.99 -3.64
N LYS A 50 12.74 -11.12 -2.32
CA LYS A 50 12.14 -12.25 -1.61
C LYS A 50 11.00 -11.82 -0.69
N LYS A 51 11.06 -10.57 -0.22
CA LYS A 51 10.05 -9.95 0.62
C LYS A 51 9.69 -8.57 0.07
N ILE A 52 8.40 -8.34 -0.15
CA ILE A 52 7.84 -7.06 -0.60
C ILE A 52 6.96 -6.49 0.50
N LEU A 53 7.04 -5.18 0.72
CA LEU A 53 6.07 -4.43 1.51
C LEU A 53 5.30 -3.49 0.59
N ILE A 54 3.98 -3.59 0.57
CA ILE A 54 3.09 -2.59 -0.02
C ILE A 54 2.68 -1.64 1.11
N VAL A 55 3.08 -0.38 1.01
CA VAL A 55 2.65 0.73 1.86
C VAL A 55 1.57 1.48 1.10
N ASP A 56 0.32 1.33 1.53
CA ASP A 56 -0.85 1.93 0.91
C ASP A 56 -1.42 3.03 1.81
N LEU A 57 -1.25 4.28 1.39
CA LEU A 57 -1.64 5.50 2.12
C LEU A 57 -2.81 6.24 1.45
N ASP A 58 -3.49 5.60 0.50
CA ASP A 58 -4.76 6.09 -0.03
C ASP A 58 -5.81 6.27 1.08
N VAL A 59 -6.76 7.20 0.89
CA VAL A 59 -7.82 7.40 1.89
C VAL A 59 -8.74 6.17 1.98
N HIS A 60 -8.83 5.38 0.91
CA HIS A 60 -9.60 4.15 0.86
C HIS A 60 -8.72 2.93 1.20
N GLN A 61 -9.34 1.88 1.74
CA GLN A 61 -8.61 0.65 2.00
C GLN A 61 -8.09 0.05 0.68
N GLY A 62 -6.82 -0.37 0.67
CA GLY A 62 -6.16 -1.13 -0.41
C GLY A 62 -6.67 -2.56 -0.59
N ASN A 63 -7.99 -2.72 -0.72
CA ASN A 63 -8.71 -4.00 -0.67
C ASN A 63 -8.31 -5.00 -1.77
N GLY A 64 -7.99 -4.52 -2.98
CA GLY A 64 -7.52 -5.36 -4.07
C GLY A 64 -6.17 -5.98 -3.75
N ASN A 65 -5.23 -5.19 -3.21
CA ASN A 65 -3.93 -5.69 -2.75
C ASN A 65 -4.10 -6.75 -1.65
N ALA A 66 -4.94 -6.47 -0.66
CA ALA A 66 -5.24 -7.38 0.44
C ALA A 66 -5.73 -8.76 -0.07
N VAL A 67 -6.68 -8.78 -1.01
CA VAL A 67 -7.21 -10.04 -1.54
C VAL A 67 -6.26 -10.75 -2.48
N ILE A 68 -5.52 -10.01 -3.33
CA ILE A 68 -4.59 -10.63 -4.27
C ILE A 68 -3.46 -11.36 -3.55
N PHE A 69 -2.98 -10.82 -2.42
CA PHE A 69 -1.82 -11.35 -1.70
C PHE A 69 -2.14 -12.13 -0.43
N ALA A 70 -3.43 -12.36 -0.11
CA ALA A 70 -3.87 -13.04 1.11
C ALA A 70 -3.17 -14.39 1.40
N ASP A 71 -2.80 -15.14 0.35
CA ASP A 71 -2.15 -16.45 0.45
C ASP A 71 -0.65 -16.43 0.07
N ASP A 72 -0.05 -15.25 -0.18
CA ASP A 72 1.37 -15.12 -0.54
C ASP A 72 2.17 -14.40 0.56
N PRO A 73 2.81 -15.14 1.48
CA PRO A 73 3.53 -14.54 2.59
C PRO A 73 4.78 -13.75 2.15
N ARG A 74 5.15 -13.74 0.87
CA ARG A 74 6.27 -12.93 0.35
C ARG A 74 5.89 -11.48 0.14
N VAL A 75 4.59 -11.15 0.09
CA VAL A 75 4.09 -9.79 -0.03
C VAL A 75 3.32 -9.45 1.24
N VAL A 76 3.75 -8.40 1.93
CA VAL A 76 3.06 -7.89 3.11
C VAL A 76 2.32 -6.61 2.73
N THR A 77 1.05 -6.54 3.11
CA THR A 77 0.13 -5.44 2.80
C THR A 77 -0.13 -4.60 4.04
N PHE A 78 0.27 -3.33 3.98
CA PHE A 78 -0.04 -2.33 4.99
C PHE A 78 -0.93 -1.26 4.37
N SER A 79 -2.14 -1.10 4.90
CA SER A 79 -3.09 -0.07 4.49
C SER A 79 -3.42 0.81 5.69
N MET A 80 -3.16 2.11 5.54
CA MET A 80 -3.57 3.13 6.52
C MET A 80 -4.58 4.07 5.85
N HIS A 81 -5.86 3.89 6.17
CA HIS A 81 -6.98 4.45 5.44
C HIS A 81 -8.03 5.07 6.38
N CYS A 82 -8.91 5.91 5.86
CA CYS A 82 -9.90 6.64 6.65
C CYS A 82 -11.03 5.72 7.14
N LYS A 83 -11.23 5.72 8.46
CA LYS A 83 -12.30 5.02 9.16
C LYS A 83 -13.65 5.52 8.67
N GLY A 84 -14.48 4.63 8.12
CA GLY A 84 -15.83 5.02 7.69
C GLY A 84 -15.90 5.66 6.29
N ASN A 85 -14.77 5.82 5.60
CA ASN A 85 -14.73 6.20 4.19
C ASN A 85 -14.70 4.97 3.26
N TYR A 86 -15.67 4.07 3.44
CA TYR A 86 -15.74 2.82 2.68
C TYR A 86 -16.80 2.90 1.58
N PHE A 87 -16.39 2.70 0.33
CA PHE A 87 -17.31 2.49 -0.80
C PHE A 87 -17.43 1.01 -1.20
N SER A 88 -16.55 0.15 -0.68
CA SER A 88 -16.54 -1.30 -0.91
C SER A 88 -16.54 -2.07 0.41
N LYS A 89 -16.59 -3.40 0.32
CA LYS A 89 -16.35 -4.26 1.47
C LYS A 89 -14.89 -4.12 1.90
N VAL A 90 -14.68 -3.79 3.17
CA VAL A 90 -13.36 -3.85 3.81
C VAL A 90 -12.89 -5.30 3.79
N GLU A 91 -11.73 -5.54 3.20
CA GLU A 91 -11.05 -6.83 3.18
C GLU A 91 -10.00 -6.90 4.29
N GLN A 92 -9.22 -7.97 4.38
CA GLN A 92 -8.22 -8.13 5.42
C GLN A 92 -6.82 -8.02 4.83
N SER A 93 -6.13 -6.92 5.12
CA SER A 93 -4.69 -6.77 4.88
C SER A 93 -3.89 -7.47 5.99
N ASP A 94 -2.56 -7.54 5.86
CA ASP A 94 -1.71 -7.96 6.98
C ASP A 94 -1.75 -6.93 8.11
N PHE A 95 -1.77 -5.64 7.76
CA PHE A 95 -1.88 -4.52 8.67
C PHE A 95 -2.89 -3.49 8.14
N ASP A 96 -4.05 -3.39 8.79
CA ASP A 96 -5.05 -2.36 8.54
C ASP A 96 -5.05 -1.36 9.70
N VAL A 97 -4.81 -0.08 9.41
CA VAL A 97 -4.80 1.02 10.37
C VAL A 97 -5.86 2.04 9.99
N GLU A 98 -6.90 2.15 10.80
CA GLU A 98 -7.99 3.09 10.60
C GLU A 98 -7.63 4.47 11.14
N VAL A 99 -7.46 5.45 10.24
CA VAL A 99 -7.30 6.87 10.57
C VAL A 99 -8.68 7.49 10.84
N PRO A 100 -8.89 8.24 11.93
CA PRO A 100 -10.16 8.91 12.19
C PRO A 100 -10.59 9.86 11.06
N GLU A 101 -11.90 9.94 10.74
CA GLU A 101 -12.42 10.96 9.81
C GLU A 101 -12.04 12.36 10.30
N GLY A 102 -11.59 13.23 9.39
CA GLY A 102 -11.16 14.59 9.71
C GLY A 102 -9.85 14.70 10.49
N ALA A 103 -9.05 13.63 10.59
CA ALA A 103 -7.69 13.70 11.11
C ALA A 103 -6.87 14.74 10.33
N ASP A 104 -6.08 15.54 11.06
CA ASP A 104 -5.18 16.50 10.44
C ASP A 104 -3.79 15.89 10.15
N ASP A 105 -2.91 16.70 9.57
CA ASP A 105 -1.54 16.28 9.25
C ASP A 105 -0.80 15.74 10.49
N HIS A 106 -1.04 16.31 11.68
CA HIS A 106 -0.35 15.90 12.89
C HIS A 106 -0.83 14.51 13.34
N ASP A 107 -2.14 14.30 13.42
CA ASP A 107 -2.73 13.01 13.78
C ASP A 107 -2.26 11.91 12.80
N TYR A 108 -2.32 12.20 11.50
CA TYR A 108 -1.92 11.27 10.44
C TYR A 108 -0.43 10.90 10.53
N LEU A 109 0.45 11.89 10.69
CA LEU A 109 1.90 11.64 10.76
C LEU A 109 2.31 10.91 12.02
N VAL A 110 1.70 11.20 13.18
CA VAL A 110 1.96 10.46 14.43
C VAL A 110 1.62 8.98 14.25
N MET A 111 0.46 8.68 13.64
CA MET A 111 0.07 7.29 13.37
C MET A 111 1.04 6.61 12.40
N LEU A 112 1.45 7.29 11.33
CA LEU A 112 2.41 6.74 10.36
C LEU A 112 3.78 6.49 10.99
N GLU A 113 4.28 7.42 11.81
CA GLU A 113 5.54 7.30 12.55
C GLU A 113 5.52 6.17 13.58
N ASP A 114 4.35 5.84 14.13
CA ASP A 114 4.18 4.71 15.03
C ASP A 114 4.25 3.36 14.32
N TRP A 115 3.72 3.26 13.10
CA TRP A 115 3.60 2.00 12.37
C TRP A 115 4.78 1.73 11.45
N LEU A 116 5.11 2.67 10.56
CA LEU A 116 6.02 2.41 9.44
C LEU A 116 7.42 1.96 9.90
N PRO A 117 8.08 2.59 10.90
CA PRO A 117 9.38 2.12 11.38
C PRO A 117 9.35 0.69 11.92
N ARG A 118 8.28 0.31 12.65
CA ARG A 118 8.12 -1.04 13.20
C ARG A 118 7.97 -2.08 12.10
N LEU A 119 7.16 -1.78 11.09
CA LEU A 119 6.98 -2.64 9.92
C LEU A 119 8.29 -2.81 9.15
N MET A 120 9.05 -1.73 8.97
CA MET A 120 10.36 -1.78 8.33
C MET A 120 11.35 -2.68 9.07
N ASP A 121 11.39 -2.61 10.40
CA ASP A 121 12.26 -3.43 11.25
C ASP A 121 11.83 -4.90 11.31
N GLU A 122 10.52 -5.17 11.35
CA GLU A 122 9.98 -6.53 11.44
C GLU A 122 10.05 -7.26 10.09
N ILE A 123 9.57 -6.62 9.02
CA ILE A 123 9.43 -7.24 7.70
C ILE A 123 10.78 -7.28 6.99
N ARG A 124 11.59 -6.23 7.13
CA ARG A 124 12.86 -6.00 6.40
C ARG A 124 12.68 -6.28 4.90
N PRO A 125 11.81 -5.53 4.20
CA PRO A 125 11.50 -5.78 2.81
C PRO A 125 12.69 -5.52 1.89
N ASP A 126 12.82 -6.31 0.82
CA ASP A 126 13.80 -6.09 -0.25
C ASP A 126 13.32 -5.02 -1.24
N LEU A 127 12.00 -4.86 -1.37
CA LEU A 127 11.33 -3.90 -2.26
C LEU A 127 10.08 -3.34 -1.58
N ILE A 128 9.87 -2.03 -1.72
CA ILE A 128 8.67 -1.35 -1.23
C ILE A 128 7.90 -0.80 -2.43
N PHE A 129 6.60 -1.10 -2.48
CA PHE A 129 5.66 -0.32 -3.29
C PHE A 129 4.98 0.70 -2.39
N TYR A 130 5.09 1.97 -2.75
CA TYR A 130 4.42 3.05 -2.05
C TYR A 130 3.26 3.55 -2.91
N GLN A 131 2.02 3.27 -2.50
CA GLN A 131 0.82 3.85 -3.07
C GLN A 131 0.58 5.18 -2.34
N ALA A 132 0.58 6.26 -3.11
CA ALA A 132 0.48 7.63 -2.63
C ALA A 132 -0.82 8.28 -3.14
N GLY A 133 -1.96 7.68 -2.79
CA GLY A 133 -3.29 8.23 -3.05
C GLY A 133 -3.38 9.67 -2.53
N VAL A 134 -3.96 10.55 -3.34
CA VAL A 134 -4.05 12.00 -3.04
C VAL A 134 -5.44 12.43 -2.60
N ASP A 135 -6.39 11.50 -2.60
CA ASP A 135 -7.77 11.72 -2.19
C ASP A 135 -7.94 11.83 -0.66
N GLY A 136 -6.88 11.59 0.12
CA GLY A 136 -6.84 11.94 1.55
C GLY A 136 -6.64 13.43 1.83
N LEU A 137 -6.37 14.25 0.81
CA LEU A 137 -6.22 15.70 0.98
C LEU A 137 -7.55 16.34 1.38
N GLY A 138 -7.55 17.27 2.33
CA GLY A 138 -8.78 17.91 2.84
C GLY A 138 -9.59 18.73 1.81
N ALA A 139 -9.07 18.92 0.60
CA ALA A 139 -9.79 19.54 -0.52
C ALA A 139 -10.44 18.52 -1.48
N ASP A 140 -10.21 17.23 -1.26
CA ASP A 140 -10.79 16.17 -2.06
C ASP A 140 -12.32 16.08 -1.85
N ARG A 141 -13.04 15.57 -2.85
CA ARG A 141 -14.51 15.50 -2.83
C ARG A 141 -15.04 14.18 -2.26
N LEU A 142 -14.22 13.14 -2.27
CA LEU A 142 -14.56 11.78 -1.87
C LEU A 142 -13.84 11.40 -0.57
N GLY A 143 -12.65 11.94 -0.34
CA GLY A 143 -11.94 11.89 0.94
C GLY A 143 -12.71 12.51 2.09
N LYS A 144 -12.47 12.01 3.30
CA LYS A 144 -13.04 12.50 4.56
C LYS A 144 -11.97 12.57 5.64
#